data_AF-A0A368KS32-F1
#
_entry.id   AF-A0A368KS32-F1
#
_cell.length_a   1.000
_cell.length_b   1.000
_cell.length_c   1.000
_cell.angle_alpha   90.00
_cell.angle_beta   90.00
_cell.angle_gamma   90.00
#
_symmetry.space_group_name_H-M   'P 1'
#
loop_
_entity.id
_entity.type
_entity.pdbx_description
1 polymer ?
#
loop_
_entity_poly.entity_id
_entity_poly.type
_entity_poly.pdbx_seq_one_letter_code
_entity_poly.pdbx_strand_id
1 'polypeptide(L)'
;MIALNRGSRVSWKSLRNDLATFWPMLPAPEEARKQENTLSFDIGNMSIAMGMMPGPIPGDNWATPQRQTWIWPDAVEQMQSHRGHLIVTAVGEAAVLEQSKLLTMVTASLLRTVGNPAGVLWGENGLLNSPEMFCALAETMLPSEMPFPLWLSVFVGKNSDGTTVGFTQGMEAFDLMDFVTENATDSPDDLSERFYGLAGYLAEHGPVIEDGHTIGEDVGEHIQVRYCQSPFGHQRPVMRLDFFPETGRSRYGSWR
;
A
#
# COMPACT_ATOMS: atom_id res chain seq x y z
N MET A 1 6.48 -8.82 -4.87
CA MET A 1 7.77 -9.51 -5.11
C MET A 1 8.75 -9.16 -4.01
N ILE A 2 9.60 -10.09 -3.59
CA ILE A 2 10.66 -9.86 -2.60
C ILE A 2 12.00 -9.94 -3.30
N ALA A 3 12.79 -8.86 -3.30
CA ALA A 3 14.15 -8.86 -3.82
C ALA A 3 15.07 -9.60 -2.85
N LEU A 4 15.93 -10.48 -3.37
CA LEU A 4 16.77 -11.37 -2.56
C LEU A 4 18.25 -11.17 -2.87
N ASN A 5 19.03 -10.88 -1.83
CA ASN A 5 20.48 -10.88 -1.90
C ASN A 5 21.03 -12.32 -1.90
N ARG A 6 22.31 -12.46 -2.26
CA ARG A 6 23.00 -13.76 -2.20
C ARG A 6 22.91 -14.35 -0.79
N GLY A 7 22.64 -15.66 -0.74
CA GLY A 7 22.51 -16.41 0.51
C GLY A 7 21.07 -16.53 1.02
N SER A 8 20.11 -15.78 0.46
CA SER A 8 18.70 -15.90 0.82
C SER A 8 18.15 -17.29 0.51
N ARG A 9 17.35 -17.85 1.42
CA ARG A 9 16.76 -19.19 1.26
C ARG A 9 15.38 -19.25 1.89
N VAL A 10 14.41 -19.80 1.15
CA VAL A 10 13.08 -20.10 1.68
C VAL A 10 13.11 -21.44 2.41
N SER A 11 12.67 -21.45 3.67
CA SER A 11 12.52 -22.65 4.50
C SER A 11 11.07 -22.79 4.92
N TRP A 12 10.42 -23.87 4.46
CA TRP A 12 9.02 -24.16 4.83
C TRP A 12 8.83 -24.19 6.36
N LYS A 13 9.74 -24.88 7.07
CA LYS A 13 9.69 -24.98 8.53
C LYS A 13 9.78 -23.61 9.20
N SER A 14 10.68 -22.75 8.72
CA SER A 14 10.87 -21.42 9.28
C SER A 14 9.65 -20.53 9.00
N LEU A 15 9.15 -20.54 7.77
CA LEU A 15 7.95 -19.80 7.36
C LEU A 15 6.74 -20.21 8.19
N ARG A 16 6.46 -21.52 8.30
CA ARG A 16 5.34 -22.04 9.09
C ARG A 16 5.43 -21.65 10.57
N ASN A 17 6.63 -21.72 11.15
CA ASN A 17 6.84 -21.33 12.54
C ASN A 17 6.63 -19.82 12.75
N ASP A 18 7.13 -18.99 11.84
CA ASP A 18 6.94 -17.53 11.91
C ASP A 18 5.46 -17.16 11.75
N LEU A 19 4.77 -17.75 10.78
CA LEU A 19 3.32 -17.57 10.58
C LEU A 19 2.55 -17.89 11.86
N ALA A 20 2.83 -19.02 12.52
CA ALA A 20 2.18 -19.40 13.76
C ALA A 20 2.51 -18.47 14.95
N THR A 21 3.67 -17.80 14.91
CA THR A 21 4.13 -16.92 15.99
C THR A 21 3.52 -15.53 15.88
N PHE A 22 3.57 -14.93 14.69
CA PHE A 22 3.12 -13.55 14.47
C PHE A 22 1.64 -13.46 14.10
N TRP A 23 1.09 -14.51 13.50
CA TRP A 23 -0.28 -14.51 12.99
C TRP A 23 -1.11 -15.69 13.55
N PRO A 24 -1.24 -15.81 14.89
CA PRO A 24 -1.93 -16.94 15.53
C PRO A 24 -3.44 -17.01 15.23
N MET A 25 -4.01 -15.96 14.64
CA MET A 25 -5.40 -15.92 14.17
C MET A 25 -5.62 -16.67 12.84
N LEU A 26 -4.55 -16.91 12.07
CA LEU A 26 -4.66 -17.65 10.81
C LEU A 26 -4.89 -19.14 11.08
N PRO A 27 -5.68 -19.84 10.25
CA PRO A 27 -5.67 -21.29 10.21
C PRO A 27 -4.24 -21.82 10.04
N ALA A 28 -3.94 -22.93 10.71
CA ALA A 28 -2.64 -23.57 10.53
C ALA A 28 -2.47 -23.92 9.04
N PRO A 29 -1.34 -23.51 8.42
CA PRO A 29 -1.14 -23.77 7.00
C PRO A 29 -0.97 -25.28 6.76
N GLU A 30 -1.55 -25.76 5.66
CA GLU A 30 -1.37 -27.14 5.21
C GLU A 30 0.07 -27.42 4.78
N GLU A 31 0.44 -28.69 4.65
CA GLU A 31 1.79 -29.06 4.23
C GLU A 31 2.13 -28.51 2.84
N ALA A 32 3.31 -27.93 2.74
CA ALA A 32 3.78 -27.31 1.52
C ALA A 32 4.02 -28.34 0.41
N ARG A 33 3.48 -28.02 -0.76
CA ARG A 33 3.74 -28.69 -2.02
C ARG A 33 4.91 -28.00 -2.71
N LYS A 34 5.90 -28.77 -3.14
CA LYS A 34 7.09 -28.26 -3.84
C LYS A 34 7.17 -28.86 -5.23
N GLN A 35 7.35 -28.01 -6.23
CA GLN A 35 7.58 -28.40 -7.63
C GLN A 35 8.61 -27.47 -8.24
N GLU A 36 9.74 -28.02 -8.70
CA GLU A 36 10.86 -27.26 -9.28
C GLU A 36 11.23 -26.01 -8.45
N ASN A 37 10.92 -24.81 -8.97
CA ASN A 37 11.22 -23.52 -8.35
C ASN A 37 10.01 -22.92 -7.61
N THR A 38 8.95 -23.68 -7.40
CA THR A 38 7.70 -23.24 -6.80
C THR A 38 7.43 -23.95 -5.47
N LEU A 39 6.95 -23.20 -4.51
CA LEU A 39 6.39 -23.70 -3.26
C LEU A 39 4.97 -23.16 -3.11
N SER A 40 4.01 -24.03 -2.84
CA SER A 40 2.63 -23.63 -2.55
C SER A 40 2.07 -24.34 -1.33
N PHE A 41 1.12 -23.72 -0.66
CA PHE A 41 0.43 -24.27 0.51
C PHE A 41 -0.90 -23.53 0.69
N ASP A 42 -1.82 -24.14 1.43
CA ASP A 42 -3.14 -23.56 1.68
C ASP A 42 -3.23 -23.04 3.12
N ILE A 43 -3.93 -21.92 3.30
CA ILE A 43 -4.36 -21.38 4.60
C ILE A 43 -5.87 -21.18 4.50
N GLY A 44 -6.63 -22.06 5.16
CA GLY A 44 -8.09 -22.04 5.07
C GLY A 44 -8.55 -22.31 3.63
N ASN A 45 -9.31 -21.37 3.05
CA ASN A 45 -9.82 -21.43 1.68
C ASN A 45 -8.96 -20.66 0.66
N MET A 46 -7.79 -20.16 1.07
CA MET A 46 -6.86 -19.44 0.20
C MET A 46 -5.60 -20.27 -0.04
N SER A 47 -5.06 -20.18 -1.24
CA SER A 47 -3.80 -20.79 -1.63
C SER A 47 -2.71 -19.73 -1.78
N ILE A 48 -1.54 -20.02 -1.22
CA ILE A 48 -0.33 -19.23 -1.41
C ILE A 48 0.55 -19.95 -2.42
N ALA A 49 0.97 -19.24 -3.46
CA ALA A 49 1.95 -19.72 -4.41
C ALA A 49 3.17 -18.80 -4.43
N MET A 50 4.35 -19.40 -4.36
CA MET A 50 5.64 -18.72 -4.36
C MET A 50 6.53 -19.26 -5.46
N GLY A 51 6.96 -18.40 -6.38
CA GLY A 51 7.92 -18.72 -7.43
C GLY A 51 9.29 -18.10 -7.15
N MET A 52 10.33 -18.92 -7.06
CA MET A 52 11.70 -18.48 -6.91
C MET A 52 12.31 -18.18 -8.28
N MET A 53 12.72 -16.94 -8.49
CA MET A 53 13.34 -16.49 -9.72
C MET A 53 14.85 -16.30 -9.51
N PRO A 54 15.71 -16.96 -10.32
CA PRO A 54 17.16 -16.93 -10.13
C PRO A 54 17.84 -15.63 -10.60
N GLY A 55 17.08 -14.69 -11.18
CA GLY A 55 17.57 -13.39 -11.64
C GLY A 55 17.00 -12.24 -10.81
N PRO A 56 17.59 -11.03 -10.92
CA PRO A 56 17.04 -9.84 -10.29
C PRO A 56 15.67 -9.48 -10.89
N ILE A 57 14.90 -8.68 -10.15
CA ILE A 57 13.71 -8.01 -10.67
C ILE A 57 14.18 -7.10 -11.82
N PRO A 58 13.54 -7.16 -13.01
CA PRO A 58 13.88 -6.28 -14.12
C PRO A 58 13.89 -4.80 -13.70
N GLY A 59 14.93 -4.06 -14.12
CA GLY A 59 15.16 -2.67 -13.67
C GLY A 59 14.00 -1.72 -13.96
N ASP A 60 13.32 -1.91 -15.09
CA ASP A 60 12.13 -1.13 -15.48
C ASP A 60 10.97 -1.24 -14.48
N ASN A 61 11.01 -2.23 -13.57
CA ASN A 61 9.99 -2.45 -12.54
C ASN A 61 10.30 -1.79 -11.19
N TRP A 62 11.51 -1.25 -10.97
CA TRP A 62 11.85 -0.67 -9.66
C TRP A 62 12.87 0.48 -9.67
N ALA A 63 13.73 0.60 -10.68
CA ALA A 63 14.88 1.52 -10.66
C ALA A 63 14.56 2.97 -11.07
N THR A 64 13.29 3.29 -11.33
CA THR A 64 12.84 4.63 -11.70
C THR A 64 12.76 5.54 -10.46
N PRO A 65 13.31 6.77 -10.48
CA PRO A 65 13.26 7.68 -9.32
C PRO A 65 11.86 7.93 -8.76
N GLN A 66 10.82 7.85 -9.62
CA GLN A 66 9.42 7.98 -9.23
C GLN A 66 8.93 6.89 -8.25
N ARG A 67 9.68 5.79 -8.11
CA ARG A 67 9.39 4.69 -7.18
C ARG A 67 10.15 4.79 -5.86
N GLN A 68 11.06 5.76 -5.72
CA GLN A 68 11.63 6.09 -4.41
C GLN A 68 10.52 6.73 -3.58
N THR A 69 10.21 6.13 -2.44
CA THR A 69 9.29 6.72 -1.49
C THR A 69 10.05 7.73 -0.65
N TRP A 70 9.36 8.78 -0.17
CA TRP A 70 9.93 9.69 0.84
C TRP A 70 10.45 8.92 2.07
N ILE A 71 9.80 7.81 2.39
CA ILE A 71 10.06 6.98 3.56
C ILE A 71 11.28 6.05 3.36
N TRP A 72 11.65 5.73 2.12
CA TRP A 72 12.84 4.92 1.80
C TRP A 72 13.65 5.54 0.64
N PRO A 73 14.33 6.68 0.89
CA PRO A 73 14.97 7.47 -0.16
C PRO A 73 16.13 6.74 -0.86
N ASP A 74 16.79 5.81 -0.18
CA ASP A 74 17.91 5.01 -0.69
C ASP A 74 17.48 3.62 -1.20
N ALA A 75 16.18 3.38 -1.40
CA ALA A 75 15.63 2.12 -1.90
C ALA A 75 16.35 1.60 -3.15
N VAL A 76 16.61 2.49 -4.12
CA VAL A 76 17.27 2.12 -5.37
C VAL A 76 18.69 1.62 -5.13
N GLU A 77 19.46 2.30 -4.27
CA GLU A 77 20.83 1.90 -3.93
C GLU A 77 20.85 0.54 -3.22
N GLN A 78 20.02 0.37 -2.19
CA GLN A 78 19.94 -0.86 -1.40
C GLN A 78 19.51 -2.06 -2.26
N MET A 79 18.59 -1.84 -3.20
CA MET A 79 18.10 -2.91 -4.07
C MET A 79 19.10 -3.29 -5.17
N GLN A 80 20.05 -2.46 -5.61
CA GLN A 80 20.96 -2.80 -6.74
C GLN A 80 21.72 -4.13 -6.60
N SER A 81 21.98 -4.57 -5.38
CA SER A 81 22.80 -5.77 -5.12
C SER A 81 22.03 -7.10 -5.16
N HIS A 82 20.69 -7.07 -5.26
CA HIS A 82 19.90 -8.29 -5.32
C HIS A 82 20.24 -9.12 -6.57
N ARG A 83 20.09 -10.44 -6.46
CA ARG A 83 20.46 -11.40 -7.52
C ARG A 83 19.35 -12.37 -7.87
N GLY A 84 18.36 -12.51 -6.99
CA GLY A 84 17.16 -13.29 -7.20
C GLY A 84 15.95 -12.53 -6.70
N HIS A 85 14.76 -13.06 -6.95
CA HIS A 85 13.55 -12.56 -6.33
C HIS A 85 12.52 -13.67 -6.10
N LEU A 86 11.63 -13.45 -5.14
CA LEU A 86 10.48 -14.29 -4.88
C LEU A 86 9.22 -13.58 -5.39
N ILE A 87 8.48 -14.25 -6.24
CA ILE A 87 7.11 -13.84 -6.58
C ILE A 87 6.20 -14.56 -5.60
N VAL A 88 5.36 -13.81 -4.88
CA VAL A 88 4.43 -14.34 -3.88
C VAL A 88 3.04 -13.88 -4.29
N THR A 89 2.09 -14.82 -4.30
CA THR A 89 0.70 -14.58 -4.68
C THR A 89 -0.20 -15.29 -3.69
N ALA A 90 -1.31 -14.63 -3.33
CA ALA A 90 -2.43 -15.24 -2.64
C ALA A 90 -3.58 -15.34 -3.65
N VAL A 91 -4.20 -16.51 -3.75
CA VAL A 91 -5.31 -16.78 -4.67
C VAL A 91 -6.40 -17.53 -3.92
N GLY A 92 -7.65 -17.14 -4.09
CA GLY A 92 -8.79 -17.84 -3.52
C GLY A 92 -10.10 -17.13 -3.83
N GLU A 93 -11.18 -17.62 -3.22
CA GLU A 93 -12.53 -17.04 -3.37
C GLU A 93 -12.79 -15.87 -2.42
N ALA A 94 -11.84 -15.53 -1.55
CA ALA A 94 -11.96 -14.42 -0.61
C ALA A 94 -12.00 -13.06 -1.35
N ALA A 95 -12.55 -12.04 -0.69
CA ALA A 95 -12.49 -10.67 -1.22
C ALA A 95 -11.02 -10.23 -1.41
N VAL A 96 -10.77 -9.37 -2.39
CA VAL A 96 -9.42 -8.84 -2.70
C VAL A 96 -8.73 -8.28 -1.46
N LEU A 97 -9.50 -7.63 -0.58
CA LEU A 97 -8.98 -7.09 0.67
C LEU A 97 -8.39 -8.16 1.59
N GLU A 98 -9.11 -9.27 1.79
CA GLU A 98 -8.66 -10.37 2.64
C GLU A 98 -7.48 -11.13 2.02
N GLN A 99 -7.47 -11.24 0.68
CA GLN A 99 -6.31 -11.76 -0.05
C GLN A 99 -5.08 -10.88 0.15
N SER A 100 -5.23 -9.55 0.08
CA SER A 100 -4.15 -8.58 0.31
C SER A 100 -3.62 -8.60 1.74
N LYS A 101 -4.50 -8.75 2.74
CA LYS A 101 -4.08 -8.95 4.14
C LYS A 101 -3.27 -10.23 4.31
N LEU A 102 -3.77 -11.35 3.78
CA LEU A 102 -3.04 -12.62 3.85
C LEU A 102 -1.68 -12.55 3.13
N LEU A 103 -1.65 -11.96 1.93
CA LEU A 103 -0.42 -11.78 1.17
C LEU A 103 0.57 -10.90 1.95
N THR A 104 0.10 -9.89 2.66
CA THR A 104 0.93 -9.02 3.51
C THR A 104 1.54 -9.82 4.67
N MET A 105 0.72 -10.59 5.40
CA MET A 105 1.18 -11.43 6.51
C MET A 105 2.23 -12.45 6.06
N VAL A 106 1.98 -13.14 4.94
CA VAL A 106 2.91 -14.11 4.35
C VAL A 106 4.20 -13.43 3.90
N THR A 107 4.10 -12.27 3.26
CA THR A 107 5.27 -11.50 2.81
C THR A 107 6.13 -11.07 4.00
N ALA A 108 5.53 -10.56 5.08
CA ALA A 108 6.24 -10.20 6.30
C ALA A 108 6.94 -11.41 6.93
N SER A 109 6.26 -12.56 7.01
CA SER A 109 6.88 -13.80 7.50
C SER A 109 8.02 -14.30 6.62
N LEU A 110 7.93 -14.12 5.30
CA LEU A 110 9.03 -14.42 4.39
C LEU A 110 10.21 -13.49 4.64
N LEU A 111 10.00 -12.17 4.73
CA LEU A 111 11.07 -11.21 5.01
C LEU A 111 11.86 -11.56 6.27
N ARG A 112 11.17 -11.95 7.35
CA ARG A 112 11.82 -12.39 8.60
C ARG A 112 12.60 -13.70 8.49
N THR A 113 12.26 -14.56 7.52
CA THR A 113 12.78 -15.94 7.47
C THR A 113 13.71 -16.24 6.30
N VAL A 114 13.69 -15.44 5.24
CA VAL A 114 14.54 -15.66 4.04
C VAL A 114 16.02 -15.32 4.26
N GLY A 115 16.34 -14.60 5.34
CA GLY A 115 17.69 -14.35 5.83
C GLY A 115 18.36 -13.09 5.29
N ASN A 116 18.25 -12.77 3.99
CA ASN A 116 18.88 -11.58 3.41
C ASN A 116 18.00 -10.91 2.31
N PRO A 117 16.78 -10.49 2.65
CA PRO A 117 15.95 -9.73 1.71
C PRO A 117 16.58 -8.35 1.44
N ALA A 118 16.46 -7.87 0.21
CA ALA A 118 16.91 -6.53 -0.19
C ALA A 118 15.77 -5.49 -0.14
N GLY A 119 14.52 -5.94 -0.25
CA GLY A 119 13.34 -5.06 -0.30
C GLY A 119 12.11 -5.77 -0.85
N VAL A 120 10.97 -5.09 -0.76
CA VAL A 120 9.71 -5.54 -1.34
C VAL A 120 9.29 -4.57 -2.44
N LEU A 121 8.93 -5.13 -3.59
CA LEU A 121 8.13 -4.44 -4.60
C LEU A 121 6.69 -4.92 -4.46
N TRP A 122 5.79 -4.05 -4.01
CA TRP A 122 4.39 -4.34 -3.75
C TRP A 122 3.48 -3.81 -4.85
N GLY A 123 2.41 -4.56 -5.16
CA GLY A 123 1.39 -4.16 -6.11
C GLY A 123 1.87 -4.03 -7.57
N GLU A 124 0.93 -3.68 -8.44
CA GLU A 124 1.21 -3.43 -9.87
C GLU A 124 1.83 -2.04 -10.10
N ASN A 125 1.57 -1.09 -9.20
CA ASN A 125 2.19 0.23 -9.18
C ASN A 125 3.71 0.16 -8.85
N GLY A 126 4.17 -0.94 -8.25
CA GLY A 126 5.58 -1.16 -7.93
C GLY A 126 6.06 -0.30 -6.76
N LEU A 127 5.29 -0.26 -5.67
CA LEU A 127 5.65 0.44 -4.45
C LEU A 127 6.81 -0.27 -3.73
N LEU A 128 7.88 0.49 -3.45
CA LEU A 128 9.07 -0.02 -2.78
C LEU A 128 8.99 0.15 -1.27
N ASN A 129 9.24 -0.94 -0.55
CA ASN A 129 9.27 -0.98 0.91
C ASN A 129 10.54 -1.66 1.41
N SER A 130 11.17 -1.09 2.45
CA SER A 130 12.27 -1.76 3.13
C SER A 130 11.74 -2.98 3.89
N PRO A 131 12.55 -4.05 4.06
CA PRO A 131 12.12 -5.23 4.81
C PRO A 131 11.62 -4.91 6.23
N GLU A 132 12.32 -4.01 6.92
CA GLU A 132 12.04 -3.64 8.31
C GLU A 132 10.72 -2.87 8.42
N MET A 133 10.51 -1.87 7.56
CA MET A 133 9.29 -1.08 7.54
C MET A 133 8.08 -1.94 7.18
N PHE A 134 8.23 -2.82 6.19
CA PHE A 134 7.17 -3.74 5.79
C PHE A 134 6.73 -4.63 6.96
N CYS A 135 7.69 -5.23 7.68
CA CYS A 135 7.37 -6.06 8.84
C CYS A 135 6.71 -5.24 9.96
N ALA A 136 7.24 -4.06 10.28
CA ALA A 136 6.74 -3.22 11.36
C ALA A 136 5.29 -2.75 11.12
N LEU A 137 4.99 -2.28 9.91
CA LEU A 137 3.64 -1.83 9.56
C LEU A 137 2.65 -2.99 9.44
N ALA A 138 3.09 -4.12 8.87
CA ALA A 138 2.26 -5.32 8.85
C ALA A 138 1.88 -5.78 10.26
N GLU A 139 2.84 -5.86 11.19
CA GLU A 139 2.60 -6.31 12.57
C GLU A 139 1.77 -5.33 13.38
N THR A 140 1.93 -4.02 13.14
CA THR A 140 1.22 -2.97 13.90
C THR A 140 -0.24 -2.85 13.46
N MET A 141 -0.52 -3.00 12.17
CA MET A 141 -1.84 -2.73 11.60
C MET A 141 -2.70 -4.00 11.45
N LEU A 142 -2.12 -5.14 11.06
CA LEU A 142 -2.88 -6.37 10.83
C LEU A 142 -3.16 -7.15 12.12
N PRO A 143 -4.30 -7.85 12.21
CA PRO A 143 -5.34 -8.01 11.18
C PRO A 143 -6.44 -6.94 11.23
N SER A 144 -6.40 -6.05 12.22
CA SER A 144 -7.51 -5.13 12.55
C SER A 144 -7.68 -4.01 11.54
N GLU A 145 -6.58 -3.49 11.02
CA GLU A 145 -6.54 -2.36 10.09
C GLU A 145 -5.97 -2.79 8.73
N MET A 146 -6.17 -1.93 7.73
CA MET A 146 -5.63 -2.12 6.40
C MET A 146 -4.31 -1.34 6.29
N PRO A 147 -3.16 -1.99 6.04
CA PRO A 147 -1.88 -1.31 5.93
C PRO A 147 -1.73 -0.59 4.58
N PHE A 148 -2.59 0.39 4.31
CA PHE A 148 -2.51 1.26 3.13
C PHE A 148 -1.15 1.93 2.94
N PRO A 149 -0.39 2.30 3.99
CA PRO A 149 1.00 2.73 3.81
C PRO A 149 1.90 1.72 3.08
N LEU A 150 1.56 0.42 3.08
CA LEU A 150 2.25 -0.63 2.31
C LEU A 150 1.63 -0.88 0.93
N TRP A 151 0.39 -0.48 0.70
CA TRP A 151 -0.40 -0.85 -0.49
C TRP A 151 -0.58 0.30 -1.48
N LEU A 152 -0.57 1.54 -0.99
CA LEU A 152 -0.91 2.74 -1.74
C LEU A 152 0.27 3.70 -1.77
N SER A 153 0.70 4.06 -2.98
CA SER A 153 1.70 5.12 -3.15
C SER A 153 1.04 6.46 -2.88
N VAL A 154 1.62 7.27 -1.99
CA VAL A 154 1.19 8.63 -1.72
C VAL A 154 2.31 9.60 -2.06
N PHE A 155 2.00 10.58 -2.90
CA PHE A 155 2.91 11.65 -3.27
C PHE A 155 2.36 12.97 -2.76
N VAL A 156 3.13 13.68 -1.96
CA VAL A 156 2.74 14.96 -1.37
C VAL A 156 3.86 15.98 -1.51
N GLY A 157 3.49 17.25 -1.61
CA GLY A 157 4.41 18.37 -1.70
C GLY A 157 3.74 19.68 -1.32
N LYS A 158 4.57 20.72 -1.15
CA LYS A 158 4.10 22.08 -0.88
C LYS A 158 4.11 22.92 -2.16
N ASN A 159 3.01 23.60 -2.42
CA ASN A 159 2.91 24.64 -3.42
C ASN A 159 3.61 25.93 -2.93
N SER A 160 3.93 26.81 -3.88
CA SER A 160 4.55 28.11 -3.58
C SER A 160 3.67 29.04 -2.75
N ASP A 161 2.35 28.84 -2.77
CA ASP A 161 1.38 29.60 -1.98
C ASP A 161 1.14 29.03 -0.56
N GLY A 162 1.83 27.94 -0.21
CA GLY A 162 1.76 27.29 1.10
C GLY A 162 0.73 26.16 1.21
N THR A 163 -0.15 26.00 0.22
CA THR A 163 -1.08 24.85 0.14
C THR A 163 -0.31 23.56 -0.15
N THR A 164 -0.95 22.42 0.10
CA THR A 164 -0.39 21.10 -0.16
C THR A 164 -1.00 20.53 -1.43
N VAL A 165 -0.14 19.99 -2.29
CA VAL A 165 -0.52 19.21 -3.48
C VAL A 165 -0.23 17.74 -3.18
N GLY A 166 -1.10 16.85 -3.66
CA GLY A 166 -0.82 15.43 -3.53
C GLY A 166 -1.73 14.55 -4.37
N PHE A 167 -1.29 13.32 -4.58
CA PHE A 167 -2.06 12.30 -5.26
C PHE A 167 -1.68 10.90 -4.78
N THR A 168 -2.59 9.96 -4.99
CA THR A 168 -2.36 8.53 -4.70
C THR A 168 -2.20 7.74 -5.97
N GLN A 169 -1.54 6.58 -5.90
CA GLN A 169 -1.55 5.60 -6.98
C GLN A 169 -1.62 4.19 -6.40
N GLY A 170 -2.64 3.42 -6.78
CA GLY A 170 -2.78 2.01 -6.40
C GLY A 170 -4.19 1.59 -5.99
N MET A 171 -5.14 2.52 -5.90
CA MET A 171 -6.54 2.19 -5.56
C MET A 171 -7.22 1.29 -6.60
N GLU A 172 -6.73 1.28 -7.84
CA GLU A 172 -7.20 0.39 -8.90
C GLU A 172 -7.13 -1.10 -8.51
N ALA A 173 -6.18 -1.51 -7.67
CA ALA A 173 -6.10 -2.88 -7.17
C ALA A 173 -7.35 -3.33 -6.39
N PHE A 174 -8.17 -2.37 -5.95
CA PHE A 174 -9.43 -2.59 -5.22
C PHE A 174 -10.65 -2.15 -6.03
N ASP A 175 -10.50 -1.92 -7.35
CA ASP A 175 -11.53 -1.35 -8.23
C ASP A 175 -12.02 0.05 -7.82
N LEU A 176 -11.17 0.83 -7.16
CA LEU A 176 -11.46 2.17 -6.66
C LEU A 176 -10.66 3.24 -7.41
N MET A 177 -11.13 4.49 -7.37
CA MET A 177 -10.40 5.63 -7.93
C MET A 177 -9.32 6.12 -6.99
N ASP A 178 -8.17 6.50 -7.55
CA ASP A 178 -7.13 7.24 -6.85
C ASP A 178 -7.57 8.68 -6.54
N PHE A 179 -6.94 9.30 -5.54
CA PHE A 179 -7.25 10.64 -5.08
C PHE A 179 -6.25 11.67 -5.60
N VAL A 180 -6.71 12.90 -5.83
CA VAL A 180 -5.86 14.03 -6.19
C VAL A 180 -6.30 15.29 -5.45
N THR A 181 -5.37 16.10 -4.99
CA THR A 181 -5.63 17.48 -4.58
C THR A 181 -4.51 18.39 -5.03
N GLU A 182 -4.85 19.64 -5.36
CA GLU A 182 -3.88 20.67 -5.74
C GLU A 182 -3.83 21.82 -4.73
N ASN A 183 -4.71 21.82 -3.72
CA ASN A 183 -4.93 22.97 -2.86
C ASN A 183 -5.28 22.60 -1.40
N ALA A 184 -4.84 21.44 -0.93
CA ALA A 184 -5.13 20.99 0.43
C ALA A 184 -4.59 21.99 1.47
N THR A 185 -5.41 22.23 2.49
CA THR A 185 -5.05 23.05 3.66
C THR A 185 -4.23 22.26 4.67
N ASP A 186 -4.32 20.93 4.63
CA ASP A 186 -3.57 19.98 5.44
C ASP A 186 -2.05 20.15 5.29
N SER A 187 -1.28 19.75 6.30
CA SER A 187 0.16 19.53 6.10
C SER A 187 0.40 18.31 5.19
N PRO A 188 1.60 18.12 4.61
CA PRO A 188 1.89 16.94 3.80
C PRO A 188 1.70 15.61 4.56
N ASP A 189 2.01 15.60 5.86
CA ASP A 189 1.84 14.43 6.71
C ASP A 189 0.35 14.16 6.96
N ASP A 190 -0.41 15.19 7.36
CA ASP A 190 -1.87 15.07 7.60
C ASP A 190 -2.62 14.66 6.31
N LEU A 191 -2.22 15.21 5.16
CA LEU A 191 -2.82 14.83 3.87
C LEU A 191 -2.55 13.35 3.53
N SER A 192 -1.35 12.87 3.86
CA SER A 192 -1.00 11.46 3.65
C SER A 192 -1.84 10.55 4.54
N GLU A 193 -2.00 10.89 5.82
CA GLU A 193 -2.87 10.18 6.75
C GLU A 193 -4.33 10.19 6.28
N ARG A 194 -4.83 11.34 5.82
CA ARG A 194 -6.17 11.47 5.25
C ARG A 194 -6.38 10.57 4.03
N PHE A 195 -5.41 10.54 3.11
CA PHE A 195 -5.49 9.64 1.94
C PHE A 195 -5.53 8.17 2.36
N TYR A 196 -4.74 7.75 3.34
CA TYR A 196 -4.81 6.37 3.86
C TYR A 196 -6.16 6.08 4.54
N GLY A 197 -6.68 7.01 5.33
CA GLY A 197 -8.00 6.89 5.95
C GLY A 197 -9.13 6.80 4.93
N LEU A 198 -9.11 7.65 3.90
CA LEU A 198 -10.09 7.63 2.82
C LEU A 198 -10.01 6.34 1.99
N ALA A 199 -8.79 5.86 1.72
CA ALA A 199 -8.57 4.57 1.06
C ALA A 199 -9.17 3.42 1.86
N GLY A 200 -8.95 3.41 3.18
CA GLY A 200 -9.57 2.45 4.10
C GLY A 200 -11.08 2.49 4.07
N TYR A 201 -11.66 3.68 4.21
CA TYR A 201 -13.09 3.87 4.17
C TYR A 201 -13.72 3.30 2.89
N LEU A 202 -13.16 3.64 1.72
CA LEU A 202 -13.68 3.16 0.43
C LEU A 202 -13.42 1.66 0.20
N ALA A 203 -12.33 1.10 0.71
CA ALA A 203 -12.08 -0.34 0.59
C ALA A 203 -13.07 -1.17 1.41
N GLU A 204 -13.56 -0.65 2.54
CA GLU A 204 -14.60 -1.29 3.35
C GLU A 204 -16.02 -1.10 2.79
N HIS A 205 -16.32 0.10 2.29
CA HIS A 205 -17.69 0.49 1.94
C HIS A 205 -17.97 0.44 0.44
N GLY A 206 -16.95 0.28 -0.40
CA GLY A 206 -17.03 0.39 -1.86
C GLY A 206 -17.04 1.86 -2.34
N PRO A 207 -17.30 2.10 -3.63
CA PRO A 207 -17.27 3.44 -4.25
C PRO A 207 -18.53 4.27 -3.90
N VAL A 208 -18.72 4.56 -2.61
CA VAL A 208 -19.92 5.24 -2.07
C VAL A 208 -19.86 6.77 -2.14
N ILE A 209 -18.71 7.33 -2.49
CA ILE A 209 -18.52 8.78 -2.65
C ILE A 209 -18.66 9.12 -4.12
N GLU A 210 -19.78 9.74 -4.50
CA GLU A 210 -20.11 10.11 -5.88
C GLU A 210 -19.54 11.50 -6.28
N ASP A 211 -19.53 11.77 -7.58
CA ASP A 211 -19.17 13.08 -8.13
C ASP A 211 -20.08 14.19 -7.56
N GLY A 212 -19.47 15.28 -7.09
CA GLY A 212 -20.18 16.40 -6.47
C GLY A 212 -20.51 16.24 -4.98
N HIS A 213 -20.19 15.09 -4.36
CA HIS A 213 -20.31 14.93 -2.92
C HIS A 213 -19.37 15.88 -2.15
N THR A 214 -19.71 16.14 -0.89
CA THR A 214 -18.84 16.85 0.05
C THR A 214 -18.44 15.88 1.16
N ILE A 215 -17.15 15.86 1.50
CA ILE A 215 -16.59 15.13 2.63
C ILE A 215 -15.94 16.11 3.61
N GLY A 216 -15.74 15.68 4.86
CA GLY A 216 -15.10 16.44 5.92
C GLY A 216 -15.24 15.71 7.25
N GLU A 217 -14.24 15.86 8.12
CA GLU A 217 -14.25 15.22 9.45
C GLU A 217 -15.23 15.91 10.40
N ASP A 218 -15.38 17.22 10.27
CA ASP A 218 -16.25 18.07 11.09
C ASP A 218 -17.18 18.95 10.25
N VAL A 219 -18.23 19.49 10.88
CA VAL A 219 -19.24 20.36 10.24
C VAL A 219 -18.63 21.61 9.56
N GLY A 220 -17.42 22.03 9.97
CA GLY A 220 -16.71 23.18 9.39
C GLY A 220 -15.83 22.83 8.20
N GLU A 221 -15.48 21.55 8.02
CA GLU A 221 -14.64 21.10 6.92
C GLU A 221 -15.51 20.72 5.72
N HIS A 222 -15.25 21.38 4.60
CA HIS A 222 -15.95 21.11 3.34
C HIS A 222 -14.93 20.87 2.24
N ILE A 223 -14.77 19.60 1.89
CA ILE A 223 -13.94 19.15 0.77
C ILE A 223 -14.91 18.68 -0.32
N GLN A 224 -14.94 19.39 -1.46
CA GLN A 224 -15.76 18.97 -2.59
C GLN A 224 -15.04 17.89 -3.38
N VAL A 225 -15.77 16.84 -3.70
CA VAL A 225 -15.33 15.74 -4.53
C VAL A 225 -15.74 16.00 -5.97
N ARG A 226 -14.80 15.86 -6.90
CA ARG A 226 -15.07 15.86 -8.34
C ARG A 226 -14.37 14.73 -9.05
N TYR A 227 -15.06 14.04 -9.95
CA TYR A 227 -14.42 13.06 -10.81
C TYR A 227 -13.82 13.77 -12.02
N CYS A 228 -12.51 13.59 -12.24
CA CYS A 228 -11.85 14.25 -13.36
C CYS A 228 -10.70 13.42 -13.94
N GLN A 229 -10.19 13.86 -15.09
CA GLN A 229 -8.90 13.38 -15.57
C GLN A 229 -7.80 13.92 -14.65
N SER A 230 -6.82 13.08 -14.34
CA SER A 230 -5.77 13.46 -13.43
C SER A 230 -4.78 14.44 -14.09
N PRO A 231 -4.38 15.51 -13.40
CA PRO A 231 -3.25 16.34 -13.84
C PRO A 231 -1.88 15.65 -13.63
N PHE A 232 -1.85 14.50 -12.93
CA PHE A 232 -0.63 13.76 -12.57
C PHE A 232 -0.38 12.51 -13.43
N GLY A 233 -1.08 12.37 -14.56
CA GLY A 233 -0.78 11.33 -15.56
C GLY A 233 -1.40 9.95 -15.28
N HIS A 234 -2.39 9.86 -14.39
CA HIS A 234 -3.19 8.63 -14.23
C HIS A 234 -3.91 8.28 -15.54
N GLN A 235 -4.01 6.99 -15.85
CA GLN A 235 -4.72 6.51 -17.03
C GLN A 235 -6.25 6.48 -16.83
N ARG A 236 -6.69 6.33 -15.58
CA ARG A 236 -8.10 6.29 -15.18
C ARG A 236 -8.53 7.63 -14.57
N PRO A 237 -9.83 7.96 -14.60
CA PRO A 237 -10.37 9.06 -13.82
C PRO A 237 -10.00 8.94 -12.33
N VAL A 238 -9.83 10.08 -11.69
CA VAL A 238 -9.49 10.22 -10.27
C VAL A 238 -10.56 11.00 -9.54
N MET A 239 -10.59 10.82 -8.22
CA MET A 239 -11.38 11.63 -7.31
C MET A 239 -10.56 12.85 -6.86
N ARG A 240 -10.88 14.02 -7.42
CA ARG A 240 -10.29 15.29 -7.02
C ARG A 240 -10.95 15.79 -5.74
N LEU A 241 -10.13 16.10 -4.74
CA LEU A 241 -10.49 16.71 -3.47
C LEU A 241 -10.15 18.19 -3.51
N ASP A 242 -11.18 19.04 -3.57
CA ASP A 242 -11.03 20.50 -3.56
C ASP A 242 -11.33 21.04 -2.16
N PHE A 243 -10.30 21.56 -1.51
CA PHE A 243 -10.40 22.14 -0.18
C PHE A 243 -10.87 23.59 -0.28
N PHE A 244 -11.89 23.96 0.48
CA PHE A 244 -12.28 25.35 0.64
C PHE A 244 -11.75 25.90 1.95
N PRO A 245 -11.25 27.15 2.00
CA PRO A 245 -10.93 27.79 3.26
C PRO A 245 -12.18 27.80 4.14
N GLU A 246 -12.04 27.51 5.44
CA GLU A 246 -13.14 27.72 6.39
C GLU A 246 -13.66 29.14 6.18
N THR A 247 -14.92 29.27 5.73
CA THR A 247 -15.57 30.57 5.69
C THR A 247 -15.64 31.08 7.11
N GLY A 248 -14.77 32.04 7.44
CA GLY A 248 -14.61 32.55 8.77
C GLY A 248 -15.96 32.82 9.43
N ARG A 249 -16.17 32.24 10.62
CA ARG A 249 -17.16 32.78 11.55
C ARG A 249 -16.87 34.27 11.68
N SER A 250 -17.72 35.10 11.09
CA SER A 250 -17.72 36.54 11.36
C SER A 250 -17.72 36.71 12.88
N ARG A 251 -16.65 37.29 13.42
CA ARG A 251 -16.59 37.73 14.83
C ARG A 251 -17.54 38.88 15.14
N TYR A 252 -18.30 39.35 14.14
CA TYR A 252 -19.33 40.36 14.31
C TYR A 252 -20.67 39.80 13.83
N GLY A 253 -21.39 39.18 14.76
CA GLY A 253 -22.85 39.10 14.68
C GLY A 253 -23.41 40.51 14.88
N SER A 254 -23.76 41.18 13.78
CA SER A 254 -24.61 42.37 13.84
C SER A 254 -26.03 41.94 14.16
N TRP A 255 -26.46 42.18 15.40
CA TRP A 255 -27.86 42.12 15.78
C TRP A 255 -28.62 43.25 15.07
N ARG A 256 -29.71 42.91 14.39
CA ARG A 256 -30.86 43.80 14.19
C ARG A 256 -32.05 43.16 14.89
#